data_AF-A0A9D6FET2-F1
#
_entry.id   AF-A0A9D6FET2-F1
#
_cell.length_a   1.000
_cell.length_b   1.000
_cell.length_c   1.000
_cell.angle_alpha   90.00
_cell.angle_beta   90.00
_cell.angle_gamma   90.00
#
_symmetry.space_group_name_H-M   'P 1'
#
loop_
_entity.id
_entity.type
_entity.pdbx_description
1 polymer ?
#
loop_
_entity_poly.entity_id
_entity_poly.type
_entity_poly.pdbx_seq_one_letter_code
_entity_poly.pdbx_strand_id
1 'polypeptide(L)'
;MAKHTSLSTEEKCIAYLEKMRWPQEVRCPACGNDSISRFQAKGKSGKVRHLYQCLDKTCRYQFSPTTGTIFHDSHLPLNKWFRAIALV
;
A
#
# COMPACT_ATOMS: atom_id res chain seq x y z
N MET A 1 16.54 18.04 -7.02
CA MET A 1 16.77 17.94 -5.55
C MET A 1 15.83 16.87 -5.01
N ALA A 2 16.36 15.67 -4.72
CA ALA A 2 15.55 14.57 -4.19
C ALA A 2 15.09 14.92 -2.78
N LYS A 3 13.81 15.24 -2.61
CA LYS A 3 13.20 15.41 -1.29
C LYS A 3 13.30 14.08 -0.56
N HIS A 4 14.25 13.95 0.36
CA HIS A 4 14.22 12.93 1.40
C HIS A 4 12.94 13.15 2.21
N THR A 5 11.86 12.56 1.73
CA THR A 5 10.55 12.63 2.35
C THR A 5 10.67 11.73 3.56
N SER A 6 10.78 12.29 4.77
CA SER A 6 10.90 11.48 5.98
C SER A 6 9.72 10.51 6.08
N LEU A 7 9.99 9.23 5.78
CA LEU A 7 9.07 8.10 5.86
C LEU A 7 8.87 7.69 7.34
N SER A 8 8.60 8.67 8.19
CA SER A 8 8.52 8.49 9.65
C SER A 8 7.23 7.81 10.08
N THR A 9 6.15 7.97 9.30
CA THR A 9 4.80 7.48 9.61
C THR A 9 4.37 6.43 8.60
N GLU A 10 3.59 5.45 9.04
CA GLU A 10 3.07 4.38 8.19
C GLU A 10 2.26 4.92 7.00
N GLU A 11 1.48 5.98 7.19
CA GLU A 11 0.71 6.64 6.11
C GLU A 11 1.60 7.24 5.03
N LYS A 12 2.70 7.89 5.40
CA LYS A 12 3.68 8.44 4.44
C LYS A 12 4.37 7.32 3.66
N CYS A 13 4.67 6.23 4.34
CA CYS A 13 5.24 5.03 3.73
C CYS A 13 4.27 4.41 2.71
N ILE A 14 2.98 4.34 3.05
CA ILE A 14 1.94 3.85 2.15
C ILE A 14 1.78 4.76 0.94
N ALA A 15 1.65 6.08 1.15
CA ALA A 15 1.52 7.03 0.04
C ALA A 15 2.74 7.01 -0.89
N TYR A 16 3.94 6.81 -0.34
CA TYR A 16 5.15 6.65 -1.12
C TYR A 16 5.19 5.33 -1.90
N LEU A 17 4.81 4.21 -1.25
CA LEU A 17 4.70 2.91 -1.89
C LEU A 17 3.66 2.92 -3.02
N GLU A 18 2.51 3.55 -2.80
CA GLU A 18 1.47 3.74 -3.81
C GLU A 18 2.02 4.46 -5.04
N LYS A 19 2.70 5.61 -4.85
CA LYS A 19 3.29 6.39 -5.96
C LYS A 19 4.37 5.62 -6.73
N MET A 20 5.19 4.85 -6.01
CA MET A 20 6.21 4.00 -6.63
C MET A 20 5.59 2.88 -7.46
N ARG A 21 4.59 2.19 -6.91
CA ARG A 21 3.97 1.03 -7.54
C ARG A 21 3.02 1.42 -8.67
N TRP A 22 2.33 2.54 -8.51
CA TRP A 22 1.31 3.06 -9.40
C TRP A 22 1.56 4.56 -9.65
N PRO A 23 2.44 4.91 -10.60
CA PRO A 23 2.83 6.30 -10.85
C PRO A 23 1.68 7.16 -11.41
N GLN A 24 0.69 6.54 -12.05
CA GLN A 24 -0.48 7.22 -12.63
C GLN A 24 -1.72 6.99 -11.76
N GLU A 25 -2.15 5.73 -11.65
CA GLU A 25 -3.37 5.36 -10.93
C GLU A 25 -3.27 3.95 -10.34
N VAL A 26 -3.98 3.73 -9.23
CA VAL A 26 -4.04 2.41 -8.58
C VAL A 26 -4.83 1.47 -9.47
N ARG A 27 -4.20 0.37 -9.89
CA ARG A 27 -4.84 -0.68 -10.70
C ARG A 27 -4.94 -1.98 -9.94
N CYS A 28 -6.05 -2.69 -10.17
CA CYS A 28 -6.27 -4.01 -9.58
C CYS A 28 -5.17 -4.98 -10.03
N PRO A 29 -4.45 -5.65 -9.11
CA PRO A 29 -3.43 -6.62 -9.49
C PRO A 29 -4.01 -7.90 -10.13
N ALA A 30 -5.30 -8.16 -9.98
CA ALA A 30 -5.95 -9.36 -10.54
C ALA A 30 -6.49 -9.13 -11.95
N CYS A 31 -7.20 -8.03 -12.21
CA CYS A 31 -7.83 -7.76 -13.51
C CYS A 31 -7.29 -6.52 -14.25
N GLY A 32 -6.43 -5.71 -13.63
CA GLY A 32 -5.85 -4.52 -14.25
C GLY A 32 -6.76 -3.27 -14.30
N ASN A 33 -8.03 -3.38 -13.89
CA ASN A 33 -8.98 -2.28 -13.89
C ASN A 33 -8.58 -1.18 -12.88
N ASP A 34 -8.85 0.08 -13.20
CA ASP A 34 -8.55 1.29 -12.43
C ASP A 34 -9.70 1.70 -11.48
N SER A 35 -10.86 1.08 -11.65
CA SER A 35 -12.05 1.30 -10.83
C SER A 35 -11.88 0.69 -9.44
N ILE A 36 -11.22 1.43 -8.54
CA ILE A 36 -10.84 0.97 -7.20
C ILE A 36 -11.44 1.86 -6.10
N SER A 37 -12.15 1.25 -5.15
CA SER A 37 -12.55 1.89 -3.90
C SER A 37 -11.46 1.74 -2.84
N ARG A 38 -11.19 2.81 -2.07
CA ARG A 38 -10.18 2.84 -1.02
C ARG A 38 -10.84 3.10 0.32
N PHE A 39 -10.52 2.29 1.33
CA PHE A 39 -11.04 2.46 2.67
C PHE A 39 -10.03 2.01 3.73
N GLN A 40 -10.22 2.51 4.94
CA GLN A 40 -9.42 2.11 6.09
C GLN A 40 -10.25 1.21 6.98
N ALA A 41 -9.65 0.10 7.42
CA ALA A 41 -10.25 -0.79 8.41
C ALA A 41 -9.34 -0.91 9.62
N LYS A 42 -9.91 -0.89 10.83
CA LYS A 42 -9.17 -1.21 12.05
C LYS A 42 -9.15 -2.72 12.24
N GLY A 43 -7.96 -3.31 12.30
CA GLY A 43 -7.79 -4.72 12.63
C GLY A 43 -8.05 -5.00 14.11
N LYS A 44 -8.08 -6.28 14.49
CA LYS A 44 -8.28 -6.74 15.88
C LYS A 44 -7.29 -6.15 16.90
N SER A 45 -6.10 -5.77 16.44
CA SER A 45 -5.05 -5.14 17.25
C SER A 45 -5.17 -3.61 17.33
N GLY A 46 -6.24 -3.01 16.80
CA GLY A 46 -6.40 -1.55 16.71
C GLY A 46 -5.59 -0.88 15.59
N LYS A 47 -4.72 -1.63 14.91
CA LYS A 47 -3.91 -1.12 13.78
C LYS A 47 -4.80 -0.80 12.58
N VAL A 48 -4.65 0.41 12.03
CA VAL A 48 -5.32 0.85 10.80
C VAL A 48 -4.67 0.15 9.60
N ARG A 49 -5.50 -0.45 8.75
CA ARG A 49 -5.12 -1.11 7.50
C ARG A 49 -5.72 -0.33 6.33
N HIS A 50 -4.90 -0.03 5.34
CA HIS A 50 -5.36 0.51 4.07
C HIS A 50 -5.78 -0.65 3.17
N LEU A 51 -7.04 -0.64 2.75
CA LEU A 51 -7.64 -1.67 1.91
C LEU A 51 -8.20 -1.02 0.65
N TYR A 52 -8.01 -1.72 -0.45
CA TYR A 52 -8.51 -1.38 -1.76
C TYR A 52 -9.40 -2.51 -2.25
N GLN A 53 -10.50 -2.15 -2.89
CA GLN A 53 -11.41 -3.11 -3.49
C GLN A 53 -11.67 -2.72 -4.93
N CYS A 54 -11.49 -3.69 -5.83
CA CYS A 54 -11.89 -3.53 -7.21
C CYS A 54 -13.42 -3.41 -7.29
N LEU A 55 -13.90 -2.39 -7.99
CA LEU A 55 -15.33 -2.13 -8.20
C LEU A 55 -15.86 -2.83 -9.45
N ASP A 56 -15.00 -3.51 -10.19
CA ASP A 56 -15.43 -4.40 -11.28
C ASP A 56 -16.31 -5.52 -10.71
N LYS A 57 -17.53 -5.63 -11.25
CA LYS A 57 -18.54 -6.58 -10.81
C LYS A 57 -18.07 -8.03 -10.91
N THR A 58 -17.18 -8.33 -11.86
CA THR A 58 -16.66 -9.68 -12.12
C THR A 58 -15.42 -10.03 -11.29
N CYS A 59 -14.64 -9.02 -10.87
CA CYS A 59 -13.41 -9.23 -10.12
C CYS A 59 -13.62 -9.10 -8.61
N ARG A 60 -14.11 -7.94 -8.14
CA ARG A 60 -14.30 -7.57 -6.72
C ARG A 60 -13.10 -7.84 -5.80
N TYR A 61 -11.90 -8.04 -6.37
CA TYR A 61 -10.72 -8.43 -5.63
C TYR A 61 -10.32 -7.35 -4.62
N GLN A 62 -10.09 -7.78 -3.38
CA GLN A 62 -9.67 -6.91 -2.29
C GLN A 62 -8.17 -7.10 -2.04
N PHE A 63 -7.45 -5.99 -1.98
CA PHE A 63 -6.00 -5.96 -1.81
C PHE A 63 -5.57 -4.78 -0.93
N SER A 64 -4.32 -4.77 -0.52
CA SER A 64 -3.68 -3.66 0.19
C SER A 64 -2.62 -3.02 -0.71
N PRO A 65 -2.14 -1.81 -0.38
CA PRO A 65 -0.98 -1.23 -1.06
C PRO A 65 0.28 -2.10 -1.01
N THR A 66 0.37 -3.01 -0.04
CA THR A 66 1.48 -3.97 0.10
C THR A 66 1.22 -5.30 -0.60
N THR A 67 0.05 -5.52 -1.21
CA THR A 67 -0.26 -6.78 -1.92
C THR A 67 0.71 -7.06 -3.06
N GLY A 68 1.32 -8.26 -3.02
CA GLY A 68 2.31 -8.69 -4.01
C GLY A 68 3.62 -7.89 -3.95
N THR A 69 3.99 -7.40 -2.76
CA THR A 69 5.31 -6.80 -2.50
C THR A 69 6.02 -7.57 -1.38
N ILE A 70 7.32 -7.33 -1.19
CA ILE A 70 8.07 -7.86 -0.05
C ILE A 70 7.51 -7.40 1.32
N PHE A 71 6.70 -6.35 1.33
CA PHE A 71 6.03 -5.84 2.53
C PHE A 71 4.70 -6.55 2.82
N HIS A 72 4.25 -7.43 1.92
CA HIS A 72 3.03 -8.19 2.13
C HIS A 72 3.16 -9.10 3.35
N ASP A 73 2.15 -9.11 4.20
CA ASP A 73 2.07 -9.93 5.42
C ASP A 73 3.23 -9.78 6.42
N SER A 74 4.04 -8.73 6.28
CA SER A 74 5.09 -8.45 7.24
C SER A 74 4.52 -7.98 8.59
N HIS A 75 4.96 -8.62 9.67
CA HIS A 75 4.74 -8.14 11.04
C HIS A 75 5.51 -6.86 11.38
N LEU A 76 6.54 -6.52 10.61
CA LEU A 76 7.26 -5.26 10.75
C LEU A 76 6.46 -4.09 10.14
N PRO A 77 6.35 -2.95 10.85
CA PRO A 77 5.72 -1.77 10.30
C PRO A 77 6.54 -1.21 9.12
N LEU A 78 5.82 -0.60 8.16
CA LEU A 78 6.37 -0.19 6.87
C LEU A 78 7.56 0.78 7.00
N ASN A 79 7.53 1.66 8.01
CA ASN A 79 8.60 2.60 8.31
C ASN A 79 9.94 1.92 8.63
N LYS A 80 9.92 0.76 9.31
CA LYS A 80 11.14 -0.01 9.59
C LYS A 80 11.71 -0.63 8.31
N TRP A 81 10.85 -1.12 7.44
CA TRP A 81 11.24 -1.63 6.13
C TRP A 81 11.91 -0.57 5.26
N PHE A 82 11.33 0.62 5.17
CA PHE A 82 11.93 1.71 4.40
C PHE A 82 13.28 2.15 4.96
N ARG A 83 13.46 2.16 6.29
CA ARG A 83 14.76 2.42 6.91
C ARG A 83 15.78 1.33 6.60
N ALA A 84 15.39 0.06 6.63
CA ALA A 84 16.28 -1.05 6.31
C ALA A 84 16.74 -1.00 4.84
N ILE A 85 15.83 -0.70 3.90
CA ILE A 85 16.16 -0.54 2.49
C ILE A 85 17.09 0.65 2.26
N ALA A 86 16.92 1.75 3.01
CA ALA A 86 17.76 2.94 2.87
C ALA A 86 19.20 2.78 3.40
N LEU A 87 19.54 1.66 4.03
CA LEU A 87 20.89 1.36 4.53
C LEU A 87 21.74 0.57 3.52
N VAL A 88 21.16 0.15 2.40
CA VAL A 88 21.84 -0.52 1.29
C VAL A 88 22.07 0.50 0.18
#